data_AF-A0A9P9TUA8-F1
#
_entry.id   AF-A0A9P9TUA8-F1
#
_cell.length_a   1.000
_cell.length_b   1.000
_cell.length_c   1.000
_cell.angle_alpha   90.00
_cell.angle_beta   90.00
_cell.angle_gamma   90.00
#
_symmetry.space_group_name_H-M   'P 1'
#
loop_
_entity.id
_entity.type
_entity.pdbx_description
1 polymer ?
#
loop_
_entity_poly.entity_id
_entity_poly.type
_entity_poly.pdbx_seq_one_letter_code
_entity_poly.pdbx_strand_id
1 'polypeptide(L)'
;MATGVGKTLLFQLPAKSMHSGTTIVISPLVSLQEHMVERCQQLGISCVKWDPRQCHSPSQIVIVTPESAVSKTFGTFLDRLQGLHQLDRFVFDECHTVLDSTPEFRPKMRRLGELVERGVQMVYLTATLLLHA
;
A
#
# COMPACT_ATOMS: atom_id res chain seq x y z
N MET A 1 2.41 -14.85 -8.59
CA MET A 1 3.86 -15.05 -8.29
C MET A 1 3.98 -15.77 -6.95
N ALA A 2 4.78 -16.83 -6.81
CA ALA A 2 4.97 -17.49 -5.51
C ALA A 2 5.55 -16.54 -4.45
N THR A 3 5.29 -16.80 -3.17
CA THR A 3 5.87 -16.05 -2.04
C THR A 3 7.41 -16.16 -2.07
N GLY A 4 8.10 -15.06 -1.81
CA GLY A 4 9.58 -14.99 -1.87
C GLY A 4 10.18 -14.70 -3.26
N VAL A 5 9.41 -14.71 -4.35
CA VAL A 5 9.93 -14.55 -5.73
C VAL A 5 9.93 -13.08 -6.22
N GLY A 6 10.22 -12.13 -5.33
CA GLY A 6 10.53 -10.76 -5.76
C GLY A 6 9.35 -9.81 -6.04
N LYS A 7 8.12 -10.10 -5.58
CA LYS A 7 6.98 -9.16 -5.68
C LYS A 7 7.30 -7.77 -5.10
N THR A 8 8.10 -7.73 -4.04
CA THR A 8 8.55 -6.50 -3.39
C THR A 8 9.33 -5.58 -4.34
N LEU A 9 10.04 -6.14 -5.33
CA LEU A 9 10.76 -5.36 -6.34
C LEU A 9 9.81 -4.52 -7.20
N LEU A 10 8.56 -4.94 -7.38
CA LEU A 10 7.58 -4.26 -8.25
C LEU A 10 7.20 -2.86 -7.74
N PHE A 11 7.40 -2.59 -6.46
CA PHE A 11 7.21 -1.26 -5.88
C PHE A 11 8.52 -0.63 -5.38
N GLN A 12 9.55 -1.42 -5.05
CA GLN A 12 10.87 -0.88 -4.68
C GLN A 12 11.62 -0.26 -5.86
N LEU A 13 11.60 -0.91 -7.03
CA LEU A 13 12.27 -0.39 -8.23
C LEU A 13 11.71 0.95 -8.69
N PRO A 14 10.39 1.13 -8.88
CA PRO A 14 9.86 2.44 -9.27
C PRO A 14 10.14 3.50 -8.20
N ALA A 15 10.00 3.18 -6.90
CA ALA A 15 10.31 4.10 -5.82
C ALA A 15 11.78 4.57 -5.84
N LYS A 16 12.73 3.70 -6.21
CA LYS A 16 14.16 4.05 -6.28
C LYS A 16 14.55 4.77 -7.56
N SER A 17 14.00 4.34 -8.70
CA SER A 17 14.42 4.79 -10.04
C SER A 17 13.70 6.06 -10.51
N MET A 18 12.50 6.30 -10.01
CA MET A 18 11.69 7.46 -10.35
C MET A 18 11.56 8.35 -9.12
N HIS A 19 11.77 9.67 -9.29
CA HIS A 19 11.49 10.65 -8.23
C HIS A 19 9.96 10.93 -8.15
N SER A 20 9.15 9.88 -8.28
CA SER A 20 7.69 9.96 -8.42
C SER A 20 7.02 9.75 -7.07
N GLY A 21 6.90 10.83 -6.30
CA GLY A 21 6.02 10.91 -5.13
C GLY A 21 6.14 9.76 -4.12
N THR A 22 5.01 9.48 -3.48
CA THR A 22 4.82 8.48 -2.44
C THR A 22 3.99 7.33 -3.00
N THR A 23 4.57 6.13 -2.93
CA THR A 23 3.85 4.87 -3.14
C THR A 23 3.22 4.41 -1.82
N ILE A 24 1.93 4.15 -1.84
CA ILE A 24 1.20 3.59 -0.71
C ILE A 24 1.11 2.08 -0.85
N VAL A 25 1.66 1.33 0.10
CA VAL A 25 1.59 -0.13 0.12
C VAL A 25 0.60 -0.57 1.20
N ILE A 26 -0.54 -1.11 0.79
CA ILE A 26 -1.54 -1.70 1.67
C ILE A 26 -1.18 -3.17 1.87
N SER A 27 -0.79 -3.58 3.08
CA SER A 27 -0.44 -4.98 3.38
C SER A 27 -1.13 -5.46 4.66
N PRO A 28 -1.88 -6.59 4.62
CA PRO A 28 -2.58 -7.13 5.80
C PRO A 28 -1.62 -7.78 6.81
N LEU A 29 -0.44 -8.22 6.37
CA LEU A 29 0.49 -8.99 7.21
C LEU A 29 1.44 -8.06 7.97
N VAL A 30 1.00 -7.60 9.15
CA VAL A 30 1.78 -6.70 10.02
C VAL A 30 3.18 -7.23 10.32
N SER A 31 3.30 -8.55 10.52
CA SER A 31 4.59 -9.23 10.78
C SER A 31 5.60 -9.13 9.63
N LEU A 32 5.16 -8.80 8.41
CA LEU A 32 6.05 -8.61 7.27
C LEU A 32 6.43 -7.14 7.04
N GLN A 33 5.68 -6.20 7.60
CA GLN A 33 5.88 -4.77 7.33
C GLN A 33 7.24 -4.28 7.83
N GLU A 34 7.71 -4.78 8.98
CA GLU A 34 9.02 -4.42 9.54
C GLU A 34 10.17 -4.84 8.62
N HIS A 35 10.15 -6.10 8.15
CA HIS A 35 11.11 -6.59 7.18
C HIS A 35 11.06 -5.81 5.85
N MET A 36 9.88 -5.37 5.41
CA MET A 36 9.75 -4.54 4.19
C MET A 36 10.40 -3.17 4.38
N VAL A 37 10.20 -2.53 5.54
CA VAL A 37 10.84 -1.25 5.87
C VAL A 37 12.35 -1.41 5.92
N GLU A 38 12.86 -2.41 6.64
CA GLU A 38 14.30 -2.69 6.75
C GLU A 38 14.95 -2.88 5.38
N ARG A 39 14.32 -3.69 4.52
CA ARG A 39 14.80 -3.91 3.16
C ARG A 39 14.80 -2.64 2.31
N CYS A 40 13.80 -1.77 2.46
CA CYS A 40 13.78 -0.49 1.74
C CYS A 40 14.90 0.43 2.23
N GLN A 41 15.15 0.48 3.54
CA GLN A 41 16.23 1.27 4.13
C GLN A 41 17.61 0.79 3.66
N GLN A 42 17.83 -0.53 3.59
CA GLN A 42 19.06 -1.13 3.04
C GLN A 42 19.31 -0.71 1.57
N LEU A 43 18.25 -0.47 0.81
CA LEU A 43 18.31 0.00 -0.58
C LEU A 43 18.37 1.53 -0.69
N GLY A 44 18.40 2.25 0.43
CA GLY A 44 18.35 3.71 0.49
C GLY A 44 17.06 4.27 -0.10
N ILE A 45 15.93 3.60 0.16
CA ILE A 45 14.57 4.05 -0.16
C ILE A 45 13.92 4.50 1.15
N SER A 46 13.46 5.75 1.20
CA SER A 46 12.70 6.26 2.36
C SER A 46 11.37 5.51 2.47
N CYS A 47 11.25 4.71 3.53
CA CYS A 47 10.09 3.86 3.77
C CYS A 47 9.68 3.91 5.24
N VAL A 48 8.38 4.10 5.48
CA VAL A 48 7.82 4.16 6.84
C VAL A 48 6.57 3.30 6.96
N LYS A 49 6.31 2.82 8.17
CA LYS A 49 5.02 2.24 8.54
C LYS A 49 4.09 3.37 8.98
N TRP A 50 2.88 3.39 8.45
CA TRP A 50 1.86 4.34 8.86
C TRP A 50 1.48 4.13 10.33
N ASP A 51 1.51 5.22 11.08
CA ASP A 51 1.02 5.30 12.45
C ASP A 51 0.11 6.54 12.57
N PRO A 52 -1.20 6.37 12.84
CA PRO A 52 -2.13 7.50 12.93
C PRO A 52 -1.83 8.48 14.06
N ARG A 53 -0.93 8.13 15.01
CA ARG A 53 -0.52 8.98 16.13
C ARG A 53 0.66 9.89 15.77
N GLN A 54 1.27 9.71 14.60
CA GLN A 54 2.47 10.43 14.19
C GLN A 54 2.18 11.37 13.02
N CYS A 55 2.89 12.50 13.01
CA CYS A 55 2.94 13.37 11.84
C CYS A 55 3.94 12.80 10.82
N HIS A 56 3.43 12.20 9.74
CA HIS A 56 4.28 11.65 8.68
C HIS A 56 4.70 12.74 7.71
N SER A 57 6.01 12.84 7.45
CA SER A 57 6.54 13.54 6.28
C SER A 57 6.37 12.67 5.02
N PRO A 58 6.34 13.29 3.82
CA PRO A 58 6.35 12.52 2.57
C PRO A 58 7.56 11.57 2.53
N SER A 59 7.29 10.29 2.36
CA SER A 59 8.28 9.23 2.18
C SER A 59 8.10 8.60 0.80
N GLN A 60 9.12 7.96 0.24
CA GLN A 60 8.98 7.29 -1.07
C GLN A 60 7.98 6.13 -0.98
N ILE A 61 7.95 5.44 0.17
CA ILE A 61 7.00 4.35 0.46
C ILE A 61 6.36 4.57 1.83
N VAL A 62 5.03 4.43 1.89
CA VAL A 62 4.29 4.35 3.15
C VAL A 62 3.55 3.01 3.18
N ILE A 63 3.85 2.18 4.17
CA ILE A 63 3.20 0.89 4.37
C ILE A 63 2.06 1.06 5.37
N VAL A 64 0.86 0.60 5.03
CA VAL A 64 -0.35 0.79 5.84
C VAL A 64 -1.16 -0.50 5.90
N THR A 65 -1.86 -0.73 7.02
CA THR A 65 -2.81 -1.84 7.13
C THR A 65 -4.12 -1.50 6.41
N PRO A 66 -4.89 -2.49 5.91
CA PRO A 66 -6.22 -2.25 5.36
C PRO A 66 -7.15 -1.46 6.30
N GLU A 67 -7.11 -1.76 7.60
CA GLU A 67 -7.89 -1.08 8.64
C GLU A 67 -7.55 0.40 8.75
N SER A 68 -6.25 0.73 8.70
CA SER A 68 -5.80 2.12 8.80
C SER A 68 -6.04 2.89 7.51
N ALA A 69 -5.99 2.21 6.36
CA ALA A 69 -6.18 2.80 5.04
C ALA A 69 -7.59 3.35 4.82
N VAL A 70 -8.59 2.87 5.57
CA VAL A 70 -9.98 3.36 5.52
C VAL A 70 -10.31 4.38 6.62
N SER A 71 -9.31 4.83 7.37
CA SER A 71 -9.48 5.82 8.44
C SER A 71 -9.52 7.25 7.88
N LYS A 72 -10.26 8.14 8.56
CA LYS A 72 -10.31 9.57 8.20
C LYS A 72 -8.93 10.22 8.24
N THR A 73 -8.13 9.91 9.27
CA THR A 73 -6.77 10.46 9.44
C THR A 73 -5.87 10.10 8.26
N PHE A 74 -5.95 8.86 7.78
CA PHE A 74 -5.21 8.46 6.59
C PHE A 74 -5.73 9.16 5.33
N GLY A 75 -7.05 9.30 5.20
CA GLY A 75 -7.67 10.09 4.12
C GLY A 75 -7.12 11.52 4.05
N THR A 76 -7.01 12.22 5.18
CA THR A 76 -6.42 13.56 5.26
C THR A 76 -4.94 13.59 4.85
N PHE A 77 -4.19 12.55 5.20
CA PHE A 77 -2.80 12.41 4.74
C PHE A 77 -2.72 12.23 3.22
N LEU A 78 -3.59 11.41 2.63
CA LEU A 78 -3.67 11.24 1.17
C LEU A 78 -4.10 12.54 0.47
N ASP A 79 -5.06 13.29 1.03
CA ASP A 79 -5.51 14.58 0.48
C ASP A 79 -4.33 15.56 0.40
N ARG A 80 -3.50 15.60 1.44
CA ARG A 80 -2.28 16.42 1.47
C ARG A 80 -1.29 15.98 0.38
N LEU A 81 -1.04 14.68 0.24
CA LEU A 81 -0.13 14.17 -0.80
C LEU A 81 -0.65 14.51 -2.21
N GLN A 82 -1.96 14.36 -2.47
CA GLN A 82 -2.56 14.71 -3.76
C GLN A 82 -2.47 16.21 -4.05
N GLY A 83 -2.75 17.07 -3.06
CA GLY A 83 -2.64 18.52 -3.20
C GLY A 83 -1.22 19.01 -3.50
N LEU A 84 -0.21 18.22 -3.13
CA LEU A 84 1.20 18.47 -3.43
C LEU A 84 1.69 17.74 -4.70
N HIS A 85 0.82 17.02 -5.42
CA HIS A 85 1.18 16.13 -6.53
C HIS A 85 2.23 15.07 -6.15
N GLN A 86 2.19 14.61 -4.91
CA GLN A 86 3.10 13.63 -4.34
C GLN A 86 2.46 12.26 -4.11
N LEU A 87 1.21 12.03 -4.47
CA LEU A 87 0.63 10.68 -4.46
C LEU A 87 0.88 10.02 -5.82
N ASP A 88 1.65 8.93 -5.87
CA ASP A 88 2.05 8.27 -7.13
C ASP A 88 1.18 7.05 -7.47
N ARG A 89 1.01 6.14 -6.52
CA ARG A 89 0.28 4.87 -6.74
C ARG A 89 -0.09 4.18 -5.43
N PHE A 90 -1.01 3.25 -5.54
CA PHE A 90 -1.30 2.26 -4.49
C PHE A 90 -0.86 0.86 -4.93
N VAL A 91 -0.38 0.09 -3.97
CA VAL A 91 0.01 -1.30 -4.11
C VAL A 91 -0.72 -2.10 -3.05
N PHE A 92 -1.59 -3.02 -3.47
CA PHE A 92 -2.27 -3.96 -2.59
C PHE A 92 -1.48 -5.27 -2.55
N ASP A 93 -0.79 -5.49 -1.44
CA ASP A 93 -0.11 -6.75 -1.16
C ASP A 93 -1.09 -7.78 -0.59
N GLU A 94 -0.85 -9.04 -0.93
CA GLU A 94 -1.79 -10.14 -0.73
C GLU A 94 -3.24 -9.77 -1.08
N CYS A 95 -3.42 -9.14 -2.25
CA CYS A 95 -4.70 -8.55 -2.66
C CYS A 95 -5.86 -9.55 -2.70
N HIS A 96 -5.59 -10.86 -2.71
CA HIS A 96 -6.62 -11.88 -2.56
C HIS A 96 -7.39 -11.72 -1.25
N THR A 97 -6.78 -11.25 -0.16
CA THR A 97 -7.50 -10.95 1.09
C THR A 97 -8.48 -9.80 0.90
N VAL A 98 -8.18 -8.90 -0.04
CA VAL A 98 -9.06 -7.79 -0.43
C VAL A 98 -10.07 -8.19 -1.47
N LEU A 99 -9.85 -9.25 -2.24
CA LEU A 99 -10.80 -9.78 -3.22
C LEU A 99 -11.66 -10.92 -2.63
N ASP A 100 -11.30 -11.41 -1.45
CA ASP A 100 -12.02 -12.48 -0.78
C ASP A 100 -13.43 -12.00 -0.41
N SER A 101 -14.43 -12.75 -0.85
CA SER A 101 -15.83 -12.32 -0.84
C SER A 101 -16.52 -12.53 0.50
N THR A 102 -15.76 -12.71 1.58
CA THR A 102 -16.31 -12.98 2.91
C THR A 102 -17.21 -11.82 3.36
N PRO A 103 -18.42 -12.10 3.90
CA PRO A 103 -19.39 -11.07 4.30
C PRO A 103 -18.81 -10.00 5.23
N GLU A 104 -17.85 -10.38 6.07
CA GLU A 104 -17.17 -9.51 7.04
C GLU A 104 -16.19 -8.53 6.36
N PHE A 105 -15.63 -8.90 5.20
CA PHE A 105 -14.60 -8.12 4.52
C PHE A 105 -15.19 -7.16 3.46
N ARG A 106 -16.34 -7.49 2.87
CA ARG A 106 -17.03 -6.67 1.86
C ARG A 106 -17.24 -5.19 2.24
N PRO A 107 -17.65 -4.83 3.47
CA PRO A 107 -17.82 -3.42 3.84
C PRO A 107 -16.49 -2.66 3.88
N LYS A 108 -15.40 -3.30 4.33
CA LYS A 108 -14.05 -2.72 4.33
C LYS A 108 -13.53 -2.56 2.90
N MET A 109 -13.78 -3.53 2.01
CA MET A 109 -13.43 -3.44 0.59
C MET A 109 -14.11 -2.26 -0.10
N ARG A 110 -15.41 -2.03 0.17
CA ARG A 110 -16.12 -0.88 -0.42
C ARG A 110 -15.42 0.44 -0.09
N ARG A 111 -14.93 0.58 1.13
CA ARG A 111 -14.17 1.76 1.57
C ARG A 111 -12.78 1.83 0.94
N LEU A 112 -12.10 0.71 0.76
CA LEU A 112 -10.85 0.67 -0.02
C LEU A 112 -11.10 1.01 -1.51
N GLY A 113 -12.29 0.74 -2.02
CA GLY A 113 -12.75 1.17 -3.34
C GLY A 113 -12.75 2.69 -3.52
N GLU A 114 -12.94 3.47 -2.44
CA GLU A 114 -12.83 4.94 -2.47
C GLU A 114 -11.41 5.40 -2.84
N LEU A 115 -10.38 4.56 -2.63
CA LEU A 115 -9.03 4.88 -3.09
C LEU A 115 -8.95 4.96 -4.62
N VAL A 116 -9.82 4.27 -5.36
CA VAL A 116 -9.87 4.33 -6.83
C VAL A 116 -10.22 5.74 -7.31
N GLU A 117 -11.05 6.46 -6.56
CA GLU A 117 -11.44 7.84 -6.86
C GLU A 117 -10.27 8.82 -6.79
N ARG A 118 -9.14 8.42 -6.19
CA ARG A 118 -7.90 9.21 -6.11
C ARG A 118 -7.23 9.39 -7.49
N GLY A 119 -7.61 8.59 -8.49
CA GLY A 119 -7.15 8.76 -9.87
C GLY A 119 -5.67 8.42 -10.13
N VAL A 120 -5.02 7.66 -9.24
CA VAL A 120 -3.63 7.20 -9.40
C VAL A 120 -3.58 5.69 -9.69
N GLN A 121 -2.44 5.19 -10.15
CA GLN A 121 -2.32 3.79 -10.53
C GLN A 121 -2.56 2.84 -9.34
N MET A 122 -3.31 1.78 -9.60
CA MET A 122 -3.54 0.67 -8.66
C MET A 122 -2.78 -0.57 -9.12
N VAL A 123 -2.00 -1.17 -8.21
CA VAL A 123 -1.28 -2.42 -8.45
C VAL A 123 -1.75 -3.47 -7.45
N TYR A 124 -2.22 -4.61 -7.92
CA TYR A 124 -2.72 -5.70 -7.08
C TYR A 124 -1.78 -6.90 -7.17
N LEU A 125 -1.20 -7.28 -6.03
CA LEU A 125 -0.20 -8.34 -5.95
C LEU A 125 -0.74 -9.49 -5.09
N THR A 126 -0.76 -10.71 -5.65
CA THR A 126 -1.08 -11.92 -4.87
C THR A 126 -0.26 -13.12 -5.34
N ALA A 127 0.01 -14.04 -4.41
CA ALA A 127 0.52 -15.38 -4.71
C ALA A 127 -0.61 -16.38 -4.91
N THR A 128 -1.75 -16.11 -4.29
CA THR A 128 -2.86 -17.02 -4.14
C THR A 128 -4.06 -16.35 -4.79
N LEU A 129 -4.46 -16.79 -5.97
CA LEU A 129 -5.73 -16.38 -6.57
C LEU A 129 -6.48 -17.65 -6.90
N LEU A 130 -7.52 -17.97 -6.13
CA LEU A 130 -8.43 -19.04 -6.48
C LEU A 130 -9.33 -18.51 -7.60
N LEU A 131 -9.22 -19.10 -8.78
CA LEU A 131 -10.19 -18.87 -9.85
C LEU A 131 -11.51 -19.46 -9.39
N HIS A 132 -12.47 -18.61 -9.03
CA HIS A 132 -13.85 -19.04 -8.91
C HIS A 132 -14.32 -19.42 -10.32
N ALA A 133 -14.53 -20.71 -10.54
CA ALA A 133 -15.17 -21.27 -11.73
C ALA A 133 -16.69 -21.03 -11.69
#